data_AF-A0A1B6JB44-F1
#
_entry.id   AF-A0A1B6JB44-F1
#
_cell.length_a   1.000
_cell.length_b   1.000
_cell.length_c   1.000
_cell.angle_alpha   90.00
_cell.angle_beta   90.00
_cell.angle_gamma   90.00
#
_symmetry.space_group_name_H-M   'P 1'
#
loop_
_entity.id
_entity.type
_entity.pdbx_description
1 polymer ?
#
loop_
_entity_poly.entity_id
_entity_poly.type
_entity_poly.pdbx_seq_one_letter_code
_entity_poly.pdbx_strand_id
1 'polypeptide(L)'
;LKWFEQNYEKVFKNPALPKEKIPKKAAVLYEELRKMRKERFKAEREAKTKPCPTIDEKDIDIEAIMHPMYPVPQEIKETLYNGISHYQEGRYKYLKLRNKSDPHEKFRHKETYGFEYGWRIRET
;
A
#
# COMPACT_ATOMS: atom_id res chain seq x y z
N LEU A 1 -31.62 5.31 -9.34
CA LEU A 1 -31.32 6.57 -8.62
C LEU A 1 -30.82 7.71 -9.53
N LYS A 2 -29.85 7.47 -10.44
CA LYS A 2 -29.34 8.49 -11.40
C LYS A 2 -30.41 9.30 -12.15
N TRP A 3 -31.46 8.64 -12.61
CA TRP A 3 -32.57 9.32 -13.30
C TRP A 3 -33.25 10.38 -12.41
N PHE A 4 -33.44 10.09 -11.13
CA PHE A 4 -34.08 11.01 -10.19
C PHE A 4 -33.18 12.20 -9.88
N GLU A 5 -31.86 11.99 -9.73
CA GLU A 5 -30.88 13.07 -9.55
C GLU A 5 -30.88 14.05 -10.75
N GLN A 6 -30.95 13.53 -11.97
CA GLN A 6 -30.98 14.33 -13.21
C GLN A 6 -32.30 15.08 -13.43
N ASN A 7 -33.40 14.59 -12.85
CA ASN A 7 -34.74 15.14 -13.05
C ASN A 7 -35.35 15.79 -11.79
N TYR A 8 -34.61 15.85 -10.67
CA TYR A 8 -35.10 16.40 -9.40
C TYR A 8 -35.63 17.82 -9.55
N GLU A 9 -34.88 18.69 -10.24
CA GLU A 9 -35.28 20.09 -10.43
C GLU A 9 -36.53 20.21 -11.30
N LYS A 10 -36.68 19.33 -12.29
CA LYS A 10 -37.85 19.28 -13.18
C LYS A 10 -39.12 18.77 -12.48
N VAL A 11 -38.97 17.89 -11.50
CA VAL A 11 -40.11 17.26 -10.80
C VAL A 11 -40.51 18.06 -9.55
N PHE A 12 -39.54 18.62 -8.81
CA PHE A 12 -39.78 19.22 -7.50
C PHE A 12 -39.61 20.74 -7.45
N LYS A 13 -38.78 21.34 -8.34
CA LYS A 13 -38.56 22.80 -8.38
C LYS A 13 -39.27 23.50 -9.54
N ASN A 14 -40.02 22.75 -10.35
CA ASN A 14 -40.72 23.32 -11.50
C ASN A 14 -41.93 24.16 -11.06
N PRO A 15 -41.96 25.47 -11.36
CA PRO A 15 -43.05 26.35 -10.97
C PRO A 15 -44.38 26.04 -11.69
N ALA A 16 -44.35 25.29 -12.79
CA ALA A 16 -45.54 24.90 -13.54
C ALA A 16 -46.33 23.73 -12.93
N LEU A 17 -45.73 22.97 -11.99
CA LEU A 17 -46.43 21.88 -11.32
C LEU A 17 -47.17 22.38 -10.07
N PRO A 18 -48.44 22.00 -9.86
CA PRO A 18 -49.16 22.34 -8.64
C PRO A 18 -48.47 21.69 -7.42
N LYS A 19 -48.15 22.50 -6.41
CA LYS A 19 -47.39 22.10 -5.20
C LYS A 19 -48.03 20.95 -4.42
N GLU A 20 -49.33 20.73 -4.58
CA GLU A 20 -50.10 19.67 -3.92
C GLU A 20 -49.75 18.27 -4.44
N LYS A 21 -49.38 18.15 -5.72
CA LYS A 21 -49.03 16.87 -6.36
C LYS A 21 -47.59 16.43 -6.09
N ILE A 22 -46.79 17.26 -5.44
CA ILE A 22 -45.37 17.03 -5.20
C ILE A 22 -45.18 16.22 -3.91
N PRO A 23 -44.58 15.01 -3.96
CA PRO A 23 -44.33 14.20 -2.76
C PRO A 23 -43.33 14.86 -1.80
N LYS A 24 -43.84 15.59 -0.78
CA LYS A 24 -43.03 16.37 0.17
C LYS A 24 -41.95 15.56 0.89
N LYS A 25 -42.28 14.33 1.32
CA LYS A 25 -41.34 13.43 2.02
C LYS A 25 -40.13 13.04 1.16
N ALA A 26 -40.33 12.87 -0.15
CA ALA A 26 -39.25 12.48 -1.06
C ALA A 26 -38.25 13.63 -1.30
N ALA A 27 -38.73 14.87 -1.32
CA ALA A 27 -37.87 16.05 -1.44
C ALA A 27 -36.98 16.22 -0.19
N VAL A 28 -37.56 16.11 1.00
CA VAL A 28 -36.83 16.19 2.28
C VAL A 28 -35.73 15.13 2.36
N LEU A 29 -36.06 13.87 2.06
CA LEU A 29 -35.11 12.76 2.08
C LEU A 29 -33.94 12.98 1.10
N TYR A 30 -34.20 13.56 -0.07
CA TYR A 30 -33.15 13.83 -1.06
C TYR A 30 -32.19 14.94 -0.60
N GLU A 31 -32.72 16.00 0.00
CA GLU A 31 -31.90 17.07 0.55
C GLU A 31 -31.01 16.58 1.70
N GLU A 32 -31.53 15.71 2.56
CA GLU A 32 -30.76 15.02 3.60
C GLU A 32 -29.66 14.15 3.01
N LEU A 33 -29.97 13.30 2.03
CA LEU A 33 -28.97 12.47 1.34
C LEU A 33 -27.87 13.30 0.67
N ARG A 34 -28.24 14.46 0.10
CA ARG A 34 -27.30 15.39 -0.53
C ARG A 34 -26.37 16.02 0.50
N LYS A 35 -26.90 16.44 1.66
CA LYS A 35 -26.10 16.96 2.79
C LYS A 35 -25.14 15.90 3.31
N MET A 36 -25.63 14.70 3.59
CA MET A 36 -24.83 13.55 4.06
C MET A 36 -23.68 13.22 3.11
N ARG A 37 -23.93 13.18 1.79
CA ARG A 37 -22.87 12.94 0.80
C ARG A 37 -21.83 14.06 0.80
N LYS A 38 -22.25 15.32 0.88
CA LYS A 38 -21.35 16.48 0.94
C LYS A 38 -20.45 16.43 2.17
N GLU A 39 -21.01 16.08 3.33
CA GLU A 39 -20.25 15.90 4.58
C GLU A 39 -19.25 14.75 4.49
N ARG A 40 -19.66 13.59 3.94
CA ARG A 40 -18.74 12.45 3.71
C ARG A 40 -17.57 12.83 2.81
N PHE A 41 -17.82 13.49 1.68
CA PHE A 41 -16.76 13.95 0.77
C PHE A 41 -15.83 14.97 1.43
N LYS A 42 -16.36 15.86 2.29
CA LYS A 42 -15.54 16.81 3.06
C LYS A 42 -14.65 16.07 4.07
N ALA A 43 -15.21 15.13 4.83
CA ALA A 43 -14.47 14.33 5.79
C ALA A 43 -13.37 13.47 5.12
N GLU A 44 -13.65 12.89 3.95
CA GLU A 44 -12.66 12.12 3.19
C GLU A 44 -11.50 13.00 2.70
N ARG A 45 -11.80 14.22 2.23
CA ARG A 45 -10.76 15.21 1.87
C ARG A 45 -9.94 15.59 3.08
N GLU A 46 -10.57 15.88 4.21
CA GLU A 46 -9.89 16.22 5.46
C GLU A 46 -9.03 15.07 5.97
N ALA A 47 -9.50 13.83 5.87
CA ALA A 47 -8.74 12.63 6.20
C ALA A 47 -7.51 12.44 5.29
N LYS A 48 -7.65 12.71 3.98
CA LYS A 48 -6.52 12.68 3.03
C LYS A 48 -5.52 13.82 3.22
N THR A 49 -5.95 14.97 3.76
CA THR A 49 -5.06 16.08 4.09
C THR A 49 -4.36 15.95 5.43
N LYS A 50 -4.81 15.05 6.31
CA LYS A 50 -4.05 14.74 7.52
C LYS A 50 -2.73 14.12 7.06
N PRO A 51 -1.58 14.70 7.42
CA PRO A 51 -0.30 14.07 7.13
C PRO A 51 -0.34 12.66 7.74
N CYS A 52 0.22 11.67 7.03
CA CYS A 52 0.52 10.39 7.66
C CYS A 52 1.26 10.67 8.98
N PRO A 53 0.97 9.93 10.07
CA PRO A 53 1.76 10.07 11.28
C PRO A 53 3.23 9.87 10.90
N THR A 54 4.01 10.94 10.96
CA THR A 54 5.44 10.89 10.75
C THR A 54 5.97 10.11 11.94
N ILE A 55 6.52 8.92 11.70
CA ILE A 55 7.25 8.21 12.74
C ILE A 55 8.48 9.08 13.02
N ASP A 56 8.56 9.65 14.22
CA ASP A 56 9.74 10.41 14.61
C ASP A 56 10.93 9.44 14.62
N GLU A 57 12.07 9.82 14.02
CA GLU A 57 13.26 8.95 13.89
C GLU A 57 13.75 8.39 15.24
N LYS A 58 13.37 9.05 16.34
CA LYS A 58 13.73 8.70 17.71
C LYS A 58 12.88 7.58 18.32
N ASP A 59 11.70 7.30 17.75
CA ASP A 59 10.79 6.24 18.21
C ASP A 59 11.02 4.92 17.45
N ILE A 60 12.00 4.91 16.55
CA ILE A 60 12.42 3.77 15.75
C ILE A 60 13.33 2.91 16.62
N ASP A 61 12.81 1.83 17.20
CA ASP A 61 13.64 0.82 17.85
C ASP A 61 14.53 0.14 16.79
N ILE A 62 15.77 0.60 16.73
CA ILE A 62 16.78 0.15 15.76
C ILE A 62 17.00 -1.36 15.90
N GLU A 63 16.92 -1.90 17.12
CA GLU A 63 17.08 -3.33 17.41
C GLU A 63 15.89 -4.14 16.88
N ALA A 64 14.66 -3.64 17.03
CA ALA A 64 13.46 -4.24 16.44
C ALA A 64 13.43 -4.18 14.90
N ILE A 65 14.14 -3.22 14.30
CA ILE A 65 14.24 -3.02 12.84
C ILE A 65 15.48 -3.68 12.25
N MET A 66 16.43 -4.10 13.09
CA MET A 66 17.61 -4.85 12.67
C MET A 66 17.17 -6.20 12.12
N HIS A 67 17.09 -6.27 10.79
CA HIS A 67 16.89 -7.51 10.06
C HIS A 67 18.00 -8.51 10.44
N PRO A 68 17.76 -9.82 10.43
CA PRO A 68 18.80 -10.81 10.78
C PRO A 68 20.05 -10.76 9.87
N MET A 69 19.96 -10.08 8.72
CA MET A 69 20.99 -9.99 7.70
C MET A 69 21.49 -8.55 7.49
N TYR A 70 22.75 -8.42 7.11
CA TYR A 70 23.32 -7.18 6.60
C TYR A 70 22.70 -6.80 5.24
N PRO A 71 22.67 -5.50 4.89
CA PRO A 71 22.21 -5.07 3.58
C PRO A 71 23.06 -5.67 2.47
N VAL A 72 22.41 -6.00 1.34
CA VAL A 72 23.09 -6.58 0.19
C VAL A 72 23.89 -5.50 -0.54
N PRO A 73 25.13 -5.79 -0.98
CA PRO A 73 25.92 -4.87 -1.81
C PRO A 73 25.14 -4.37 -3.02
N GLN A 74 25.29 -3.08 -3.32
CA GLN A 74 24.50 -2.41 -4.35
C GLN A 74 24.67 -3.07 -5.73
N GLU A 75 25.89 -3.44 -6.10
CA GLU A 75 26.21 -4.15 -7.35
C GLU A 75 25.42 -5.46 -7.51
N ILE A 76 25.28 -6.23 -6.44
CA ILE A 76 24.50 -7.47 -6.45
C ILE A 76 23.02 -7.12 -6.53
N LYS A 77 22.56 -6.15 -5.74
CA LYS A 77 21.15 -5.73 -5.70
C LYS A 77 20.64 -5.24 -7.06
N GLU A 78 21.46 -4.53 -7.82
CA GLU A 78 21.13 -4.06 -9.16
C GLU A 78 20.81 -5.21 -10.11
N THR A 79 21.48 -6.35 -9.98
CA THR A 79 21.19 -7.52 -10.82
C THR A 79 19.79 -8.09 -10.63
N LEU A 80 19.10 -7.81 -9.52
CA LEU A 80 17.80 -8.41 -9.19
C LEU A 80 16.71 -8.10 -10.23
N TYR A 81 16.72 -6.88 -10.77
CA TYR A 81 15.69 -6.39 -11.69
C TYR A 81 16.20 -6.23 -13.13
N ASN A 82 17.42 -6.68 -13.41
CA ASN A 82 18.03 -6.57 -14.73
C ASN A 82 17.73 -7.80 -15.57
N GLY A 83 16.83 -7.70 -16.55
CA GLY A 83 16.55 -8.76 -17.52
C GLY A 83 15.51 -9.79 -17.06
N ILE A 84 15.47 -10.95 -17.73
CA ILE A 84 14.45 -11.99 -17.50
C ILE A 84 15.10 -13.23 -16.85
N SER A 85 14.53 -13.69 -15.74
CA SER A 85 15.06 -14.82 -14.95
C SER A 85 15.23 -16.11 -15.76
N HIS A 86 14.40 -16.34 -16.77
CA HIS A 86 14.48 -17.52 -17.64
C HIS A 86 15.79 -17.57 -18.44
N TYR A 87 16.33 -16.42 -18.83
CA TYR A 87 17.62 -16.33 -19.54
C TYR A 87 18.82 -16.22 -18.59
N GLN A 88 18.66 -16.69 -17.34
CA GLN A 88 19.68 -16.61 -16.29
C GLN A 88 20.06 -15.18 -15.87
N GLU A 89 19.20 -14.20 -16.15
CA GLU A 89 19.37 -12.82 -15.73
C GLU A 89 18.53 -12.52 -14.49
N GLY A 90 18.48 -11.26 -14.07
CA GLY A 90 17.57 -10.78 -13.04
C GLY A 90 17.72 -11.52 -11.72
N ARG A 91 16.58 -11.99 -11.21
CA ARG A 91 16.49 -12.78 -9.98
C ARG A 91 17.38 -14.01 -9.95
N TYR A 92 17.50 -14.74 -11.07
CA TYR A 92 18.36 -15.93 -11.11
C TYR A 92 19.81 -15.56 -10.85
N LYS A 93 20.32 -14.55 -11.57
CA LYS A 93 21.68 -14.04 -11.40
C LYS A 93 21.92 -13.50 -9.98
N TYR A 94 20.96 -12.74 -9.45
CA TYR A 94 21.01 -12.23 -8.08
C TYR A 94 21.16 -13.35 -7.04
N LEU A 95 20.34 -14.39 -7.11
CA LEU A 95 20.41 -15.51 -6.15
C LEU A 95 21.74 -16.25 -6.26
N LYS A 96 22.24 -16.46 -7.48
CA LYS A 96 23.54 -17.11 -7.70
C LYS A 96 24.68 -16.29 -7.11
N LEU A 97 24.68 -14.96 -7.27
CA LEU A 97 25.69 -14.08 -6.70
C LEU A 97 25.59 -14.00 -5.17
N ARG A 98 24.37 -13.86 -4.64
CA ARG A 98 24.11 -13.77 -3.20
C ARG A 98 24.43 -15.04 -2.43
N ASN A 99 24.47 -16.19 -3.12
CA ASN A 99 24.88 -17.48 -2.56
C ASN A 99 26.39 -17.75 -2.74
N LYS A 100 27.20 -16.78 -3.18
CA LYS A 100 28.66 -16.90 -3.14
C LYS A 100 29.26 -16.36 -1.85
N SER A 101 28.66 -15.30 -1.30
CA SER A 101 29.10 -14.71 -0.05
C SER A 101 28.91 -15.69 1.10
N ASP A 102 29.92 -15.75 1.97
CA ASP A 102 29.88 -16.56 3.17
C ASP A 102 28.74 -16.10 4.09
N PRO A 103 27.92 -17.01 4.63
CA PRO A 103 26.87 -16.63 5.55
C PRO A 103 27.41 -15.93 6.82
N HIS A 104 28.68 -16.11 7.20
CA HIS A 104 29.35 -15.37 8.29
C HIS A 104 29.41 -13.85 8.02
N GLU A 105 29.49 -13.43 6.77
CA GLU A 105 29.50 -12.01 6.37
C GLU A 105 28.08 -11.45 6.18
N LYS A 106 27.09 -12.34 6.12
CA LYS A 106 25.73 -12.02 5.69
C LYS A 106 24.77 -11.85 6.86
N PHE A 107 24.94 -12.64 7.92
CA PHE A 107 24.09 -12.63 9.09
C PHE A 107 24.75 -11.87 10.25
N ARG A 108 23.95 -11.08 10.98
CA ARG A 108 24.42 -10.35 12.17
C ARG A 108 24.67 -11.28 13.35
N HIS A 109 23.86 -12.32 13.46
CA HIS A 109 23.98 -13.30 14.53
C HIS A 109 25.01 -14.36 14.16
N LYS A 110 25.72 -14.84 15.18
CA LYS A 110 26.63 -15.97 15.01
C LYS A 110 25.86 -17.17 14.48
N GLU A 111 26.48 -17.87 13.55
CA GLU A 111 25.91 -19.07 12.97
C GLU A 111 25.76 -20.17 14.01
N THR A 112 24.77 -21.03 13.79
CA THR A 112 24.65 -22.30 14.51
C THR A 112 25.46 -23.37 13.78
N TYR A 113 25.85 -24.43 14.47
CA TYR A 113 26.58 -25.57 13.90
C TYR A 113 25.94 -26.17 12.62
N GLY A 114 24.63 -26.00 12.43
CA GLY A 114 23.93 -26.45 11.23
C GLY A 114 24.30 -25.68 9.95
N PHE A 115 24.64 -24.39 10.07
CA PHE A 115 25.10 -23.59 8.95
C PHE A 115 26.49 -24.01 8.48
N GLU A 116 27.41 -24.21 9.42
CA GLU A 116 28.78 -24.69 9.13
C GLU A 116 28.74 -26.01 8.37
N TYR A 117 27.92 -26.96 8.83
CA TYR A 117 27.74 -28.23 8.15
C TYR A 117 27.16 -28.01 6.74
N GLY A 118 26.00 -27.37 6.62
CA GLY A 118 25.31 -27.20 5.33
C GLY A 118 26.12 -26.45 4.27
N TRP A 119 26.98 -25.51 4.68
CA TRP A 119 27.77 -24.68 3.77
C TRP A 119 29.09 -25.33 3.36
N ARG A 120 29.80 -25.99 4.29
CA ARG A 120 31.12 -26.60 4.03
C ARG A 120 31.07 -27.99 3.41
N ILE A 121 29.90 -28.61 3.25
CA ILE A 121 29.73 -29.94 2.61
C ILE A 121 30.29 -30.03 1.18
N ARG A 122 30.58 -28.91 0.50
CA ARG A 122 31.23 -28.93 -0.83
C ARG A 122 32.76 -29.03 -0.81
N GLU A 123 33.41 -29.03 0.35
CA GLU A 123 34.88 -29.07 0.45
C GLU A 123 35.47 -30.49 0.57
N THR A 124 34.65 -31.53 0.49
CA THR A 124 35.08 -32.96 0.47
C THR A 124 34.67 -33.64 -0.83
#